data_AF-A0ABD5XKW1-F1
#
_entry.id   AF-A0ABD5XKW1-F1
#
_cell.length_a   1.000
_cell.length_b   1.000
_cell.length_c   1.000
_cell.angle_alpha   90.00
_cell.angle_beta   90.00
_cell.angle_gamma   90.00
#
_symmetry.space_group_name_H-M   'P 1'
#
loop_
_entity.id
_entity.type
_entity.pdbx_description
1 polymer ?
#
loop_
_entity_poly.entity_id
_entity_poly.type
_entity_poly.pdbx_seq_one_letter_code
_entity_poly.pdbx_strand_id
1 'polypeptide(L)'
;MRYNKWVTAGVAGSIGIFFANLTSQVLFFRVGNDVLFQSEQQSDKLIAVMTQMEPLPVMETDPGLYMFISLLIGALHGGVFAYIRDSLPENTIKSGLAYGGILWALMALYFEFHAPFNMFGEPLPLLGLELFFWVIVVSVEGVVISTLYDRFGGPV
;
A
#
# COMPACT_ATOMS: atom_id res chain seq x y z
N MET A 1 -7.67 4.73 27.71
CA MET A 1 -8.37 3.43 27.71
C MET A 1 -7.65 2.54 26.70
N ARG A 2 -7.26 1.32 27.09
CA ARG A 2 -6.71 0.33 26.15
C ARG A 2 -7.87 -0.50 25.61
N TYR A 3 -7.96 -0.61 24.28
CA TYR A 3 -9.00 -1.39 23.62
C TYR A 3 -8.53 -2.83 23.39
N ASN A 4 -9.44 -3.71 22.94
CA ASN A 4 -9.06 -5.06 22.50
C ASN A 4 -7.96 -4.95 21.42
N LYS A 5 -6.86 -5.69 21.59
CA LYS A 5 -5.69 -5.61 20.70
C LYS A 5 -6.03 -5.89 19.23
N TRP A 6 -6.94 -6.81 18.96
CA TRP A 6 -7.34 -7.18 17.60
C TRP A 6 -8.26 -6.15 16.96
N VAL A 7 -9.16 -5.56 17.75
CA VAL A 7 -9.99 -4.43 17.29
C VAL A 7 -9.11 -3.23 16.98
N THR A 8 -8.16 -2.93 17.88
CA THR A 8 -7.19 -1.84 17.67
C THR A 8 -6.35 -2.10 16.42
N ALA A 9 -5.87 -3.32 16.24
CA ALA A 9 -5.11 -3.74 15.06
C ALA A 9 -5.91 -3.51 13.77
N GLY A 10 -7.15 -4.00 13.70
CA GLY A 10 -8.01 -3.81 12.53
C GLY A 10 -8.23 -2.33 12.21
N VAL A 11 -8.57 -1.52 13.21
CA VAL A 11 -8.77 -0.07 13.02
C VAL A 11 -7.47 0.63 12.61
N ALA A 12 -6.36 0.33 13.25
CA ALA A 12 -5.05 0.87 12.92
C ALA A 12 -4.64 0.52 11.48
N GLY A 13 -4.90 -0.71 11.07
CA GLY A 13 -4.75 -1.22 9.72
C GLY A 13 -5.56 -0.44 8.69
N SER A 14 -6.87 -0.29 8.90
CA SER A 14 -7.75 0.48 8.02
C SER A 14 -7.34 1.96 7.93
N ILE A 15 -6.91 2.57 9.04
CA ILE A 15 -6.39 3.95 8.99
C ILE A 15 -5.04 4.00 8.25
N GLY A 16 -4.17 3.02 8.48
CA GLY A 16 -2.89 2.88 7.79
C GLY A 16 -3.04 2.83 6.28
N ILE A 17 -3.85 1.91 5.76
CA ILE A 17 -4.09 1.78 4.33
C ILE A 17 -4.77 3.01 3.73
N PHE A 18 -5.61 3.73 4.49
CA PHE A 18 -6.18 4.99 4.04
C PHE A 18 -5.09 6.05 3.79
N PHE A 19 -4.16 6.23 4.73
CA PHE A 19 -3.02 7.12 4.53
C PHE A 19 -2.06 6.62 3.45
N ALA A 20 -1.91 5.32 3.29
CA ALA A 20 -1.16 4.71 2.18
C ALA A 20 -1.77 5.10 0.83
N ASN A 21 -3.10 4.97 0.68
CA ASN A 21 -3.82 5.38 -0.53
C ASN A 21 -3.69 6.90 -0.79
N LEU A 22 -3.80 7.74 0.23
CA LEU A 22 -3.55 9.18 0.06
C LEU A 22 -2.11 9.46 -0.41
N THR A 23 -1.15 8.72 0.13
CA THR A 23 0.26 8.84 -0.25
C THR A 23 0.48 8.37 -1.69
N SER A 24 -0.11 7.24 -2.10
CA SER A 24 -0.01 6.74 -3.47
C SER A 24 -0.66 7.71 -4.46
N GLN A 25 -1.82 8.28 -4.13
CA GLN A 25 -2.49 9.28 -4.96
C GLN A 25 -1.60 10.51 -5.23
N VAL A 26 -0.83 10.95 -4.22
CA VAL A 26 0.12 12.05 -4.39
C VAL A 26 1.32 11.62 -5.22
N LEU A 27 1.95 10.48 -4.89
CA LEU A 27 3.18 10.05 -5.54
C LEU A 27 2.96 9.66 -7.00
N PHE A 28 1.99 8.79 -7.29
CA PHE A 28 1.76 8.25 -8.63
C PHE A 28 1.03 9.26 -9.53
N PHE A 29 -0.05 9.87 -9.05
CA PHE A 29 -0.95 10.65 -9.91
C PHE A 29 -0.73 12.16 -9.85
N ARG A 30 0.14 12.67 -8.97
CA ARG A 30 0.55 14.09 -9.00
C ARG A 30 2.02 14.26 -9.29
N VAL A 31 2.90 13.59 -8.54
CA VAL A 31 4.35 13.76 -8.69
C VAL A 31 4.89 12.98 -9.87
N GLY A 32 4.47 11.72 -10.02
CA GLY A 32 4.95 10.82 -11.06
C GLY A 32 4.12 10.80 -12.32
N ASN A 33 3.03 11.57 -12.42
CA ASN A 33 2.02 11.37 -13.47
C ASN A 33 2.60 11.49 -14.88
N ASP A 34 3.39 12.54 -15.11
CA ASP A 34 3.98 12.81 -16.41
C ASP A 34 4.96 11.71 -16.83
N VAL A 35 5.65 11.09 -15.87
CA VAL A 35 6.67 10.06 -16.11
C VAL A 35 6.07 8.67 -16.21
N LEU A 36 5.11 8.34 -15.34
CA LEU A 36 4.52 7.01 -15.21
C LEU A 36 3.31 6.79 -16.12
N PHE A 37 2.53 7.82 -16.45
CA PHE A 37 1.27 7.63 -17.18
C PHE A 37 1.14 8.43 -18.47
N GLN A 38 1.91 9.51 -18.64
CA GLN A 38 1.89 10.32 -19.86
C GLN A 38 3.14 10.17 -20.73
N SER A 39 4.10 9.36 -20.28
CA SER A 39 5.33 9.11 -21.02
C SER A 39 5.08 8.20 -22.23
N GLU A 40 5.64 8.58 -23.39
CA GLU A 40 5.67 7.72 -24.58
C GLU A 40 6.45 6.40 -24.34
N GLN A 41 7.21 6.32 -23.25
CA GLN A 41 7.92 5.09 -22.88
C GLN A 41 7.02 4.09 -22.14
N GLN A 42 5.86 4.51 -21.62
CA GLN A 42 4.98 3.61 -20.88
C GLN A 42 4.38 2.54 -21.81
N SER A 43 4.06 1.37 -21.27
CA SER A 43 3.46 0.29 -22.03
C SER A 43 2.03 0.65 -22.46
N ASP A 44 1.79 0.60 -23.77
CA ASP A 44 0.47 0.83 -24.38
C ASP A 44 -0.60 -0.08 -23.76
N LYS A 45 -0.22 -1.30 -23.40
CA LYS A 45 -1.12 -2.28 -22.80
C LYS A 45 -1.55 -1.88 -21.39
N LEU A 46 -0.64 -1.35 -20.58
CA LEU A 46 -0.96 -0.84 -19.25
C LEU A 46 -1.94 0.34 -19.36
N ILE A 47 -1.65 1.30 -20.25
CA ILE A 47 -2.54 2.45 -20.50
C ILE A 47 -3.92 1.99 -20.97
N ALA A 48 -3.96 1.05 -21.92
CA ALA A 48 -5.21 0.53 -22.44
C ALA A 48 -6.05 -0.14 -21.35
N VAL A 49 -5.46 -1.00 -20.51
CA VAL A 49 -6.17 -1.67 -19.40
C VAL A 49 -6.66 -0.66 -18.36
N MET A 50 -5.87 0.37 -18.07
CA MET A 50 -6.21 1.36 -17.04
C MET A 50 -7.28 2.36 -17.49
N THR A 51 -7.36 2.68 -18.79
CA THR A 51 -8.13 3.85 -19.26
C THR A 51 -9.04 3.62 -20.46
N GLN A 52 -8.92 2.50 -21.19
CA GLN A 52 -9.60 2.30 -22.47
C GLN A 52 -10.40 1.00 -22.56
N MET A 53 -9.95 -0.07 -21.90
CA MET A 53 -10.58 -1.39 -21.98
C MET A 53 -11.73 -1.50 -21.00
N GLU A 54 -12.94 -1.74 -21.51
CA GLU A 54 -14.13 -1.98 -20.69
C GLU A 54 -14.20 -3.46 -20.21
N PRO A 55 -14.63 -3.72 -18.96
CA PRO A 55 -14.97 -2.72 -17.94
C PRO A 55 -13.74 -2.02 -17.38
N LEU A 56 -13.82 -0.70 -17.22
CA LEU A 56 -12.76 0.08 -16.57
C LEU A 56 -12.52 -0.38 -15.11
N PRO A 57 -11.32 -0.13 -14.56
CA PRO A 57 -11.00 -0.48 -13.18
C PRO A 57 -12.01 0.04 -12.15
N VAL A 58 -12.25 -0.74 -11.10
CA VAL A 58 -13.20 -0.37 -10.02
C VAL A 58 -12.81 0.94 -9.33
N MET A 59 -11.52 1.25 -9.24
CA MET A 59 -11.06 2.53 -8.68
C MET A 59 -11.56 3.76 -9.47
N GLU A 60 -11.90 3.58 -10.76
CA GLU A 60 -12.48 4.63 -11.60
C GLU A 60 -14.02 4.57 -11.60
N THR A 61 -14.59 3.36 -11.71
CA THR A 61 -16.03 3.18 -11.88
C THR A 61 -16.83 3.21 -10.57
N ASP A 62 -16.24 2.76 -9.47
CA ASP A 62 -16.81 2.83 -8.11
C ASP A 62 -15.71 3.05 -7.05
N PRO A 63 -15.19 4.29 -6.92
CA PRO A 63 -14.14 4.61 -5.96
C PRO A 63 -14.53 4.32 -4.50
N GLY A 64 -15.84 4.37 -4.20
CA GLY A 64 -16.38 4.08 -2.87
C GLY A 64 -16.23 2.61 -2.51
N LEU A 65 -16.60 1.71 -3.43
CA LEU A 65 -16.40 0.28 -3.28
C LEU A 65 -14.91 -0.08 -3.21
N TYR A 66 -14.08 0.51 -4.08
CA TYR A 66 -12.64 0.32 -4.04
C TYR A 66 -12.06 0.68 -2.67
N MET A 67 -12.37 1.87 -2.15
CA MET A 67 -11.90 2.31 -0.84
C MET A 67 -12.41 1.41 0.29
N PHE A 68 -13.68 0.99 0.24
CA PHE A 68 -14.24 0.07 1.23
C PHE A 68 -13.47 -1.26 1.28
N ILE A 69 -13.18 -1.87 0.11
CA ILE A 69 -12.38 -3.08 0.02
C ILE A 69 -10.96 -2.83 0.54
N SER A 70 -10.32 -1.73 0.16
CA SER A 70 -8.98 -1.38 0.64
C SER A 70 -8.94 -1.25 2.16
N LEU A 71 -9.95 -0.63 2.79
CA LEU A 71 -10.04 -0.53 4.26
C LEU A 71 -10.15 -1.90 4.95
N LEU A 72 -10.85 -2.86 4.34
CA LEU A 72 -10.93 -4.24 4.84
C LEU A 72 -9.58 -4.95 4.71
N ILE A 73 -8.87 -4.78 3.58
CA ILE A 73 -7.51 -5.29 3.39
C ILE A 73 -6.57 -4.68 4.44
N GLY A 74 -6.65 -3.37 4.66
CA GLY A 74 -5.88 -2.69 5.70
C GLY A 74 -6.14 -3.29 7.09
N ALA A 75 -7.38 -3.62 7.43
CA ALA A 75 -7.68 -4.28 8.70
C ALA A 75 -6.95 -5.63 8.84
N LEU A 76 -6.81 -6.39 7.75
CA LEU A 76 -6.01 -7.61 7.71
C LEU A 76 -4.52 -7.33 7.89
N HIS A 77 -3.97 -6.29 7.25
CA HIS A 77 -2.59 -5.85 7.47
C HIS A 77 -2.36 -5.52 8.96
N GLY A 78 -3.25 -4.75 9.57
CA GLY A 78 -3.21 -4.46 11.00
C GLY A 78 -3.22 -5.73 11.86
N GLY A 79 -4.08 -6.70 11.52
CA GLY A 79 -4.12 -8.02 12.17
C GLY A 79 -2.80 -8.79 12.06
N VAL A 80 -2.19 -8.81 10.88
CA VAL A 80 -0.87 -9.44 10.65
C VAL A 80 0.21 -8.72 11.46
N PHE A 81 0.22 -7.39 11.47
CA PHE A 81 1.13 -6.61 12.32
C PHE A 81 1.01 -7.00 13.79
N ALA A 82 -0.21 -7.05 14.32
CA ALA A 82 -0.47 -7.45 15.70
C ALA A 82 -0.04 -8.89 16.01
N TYR A 83 -0.12 -9.79 15.02
CA TYR A 83 0.31 -11.18 15.15
C TYR A 83 1.84 -11.30 15.23
N ILE A 84 2.58 -10.50 14.46
CA ILE A 84 4.05 -10.56 14.41
C ILE A 84 4.75 -9.50 15.27
N ARG A 85 3.99 -8.66 16.00
CA ARG A 85 4.50 -7.49 16.71
C ARG A 85 5.69 -7.79 17.61
N ASP A 86 5.66 -8.92 18.32
CA ASP A 86 6.70 -9.33 19.27
C ASP A 86 8.02 -9.73 18.58
N SER A 87 7.98 -10.01 17.27
CA SER A 87 9.15 -10.31 16.44
C SER A 87 9.73 -9.06 15.77
N LEU A 88 9.08 -7.90 15.88
CA LEU A 88 9.52 -6.64 15.29
C LEU A 88 10.33 -5.82 16.31
N PRO A 89 11.13 -4.82 15.86
CA PRO A 89 11.84 -3.93 16.76
C PRO A 89 10.95 -3.33 17.86
N GLU A 90 11.48 -3.18 19.07
CA GLU A 90 10.71 -2.62 20.20
C GLU A 90 10.26 -1.17 19.93
N ASN A 91 11.12 -0.38 19.28
CA ASN A 91 10.80 1.00 18.91
C ASN A 91 9.66 1.06 17.88
N THR A 92 8.58 1.77 18.20
CA THR A 92 7.37 1.89 17.38
C THR A 92 7.64 2.27 15.92
N ILE A 93 8.43 3.31 15.66
CA ILE A 93 8.73 3.75 14.29
C ILE A 93 9.54 2.69 13.54
N LYS A 94 10.57 2.13 14.17
CA LYS A 94 11.36 1.04 13.56
C LYS A 94 10.51 -0.21 13.30
N SER A 95 9.56 -0.53 14.19
CA SER A 95 8.60 -1.61 13.98
C SER A 95 7.72 -1.34 12.76
N GLY A 96 7.21 -0.12 12.62
CA GLY A 96 6.41 0.29 11.47
C GLY A 96 7.18 0.23 10.16
N LEU A 97 8.41 0.73 10.12
CA LEU A 97 9.27 0.67 8.94
C LEU A 97 9.66 -0.78 8.59
N ALA A 98 9.97 -1.61 9.58
CA ALA A 98 10.23 -3.03 9.35
C ALA A 98 9.00 -3.73 8.75
N TYR A 99 7.81 -3.43 9.27
CA TYR A 99 6.56 -3.96 8.73
C TYR A 99 6.26 -3.44 7.31
N GLY A 100 6.50 -2.16 7.05
CA GLY A 100 6.45 -1.60 5.71
C GLY A 100 7.39 -2.33 4.74
N GLY A 101 8.62 -2.65 5.16
CA GLY A 101 9.54 -3.46 4.37
C GLY A 101 9.01 -4.86 4.05
N ILE A 102 8.31 -5.50 5.00
CA ILE A 102 7.63 -6.78 4.77
C ILE A 102 6.51 -6.63 3.74
N LEU A 103 5.65 -5.61 3.88
CA LEU A 103 4.60 -5.32 2.89
C LEU A 103 5.18 -5.03 1.51
N TRP A 104 6.25 -4.25 1.42
CA TRP A 104 6.95 -3.99 0.16
C TRP A 104 7.43 -5.30 -0.49
N ALA A 105 8.08 -6.17 0.29
CA ALA A 105 8.66 -7.41 -0.24
C ALA A 105 7.60 -8.43 -0.65
N LEU A 106 6.50 -8.53 0.08
CA LEU A 106 5.47 -9.56 -0.15
C LEU A 106 4.35 -9.09 -1.08
N MET A 107 4.03 -7.79 -1.08
CA MET A 107 2.96 -7.22 -1.89
C MET A 107 3.51 -6.48 -3.11
N ALA A 108 4.31 -5.42 -2.90
CA ALA A 108 4.74 -4.55 -3.99
C ALA A 108 5.64 -5.30 -4.98
N LEU A 109 6.71 -5.95 -4.52
CA LEU A 109 7.60 -6.71 -5.41
C LEU A 109 6.85 -7.79 -6.21
N TYR A 110 5.96 -8.54 -5.54
CA TYR A 110 5.21 -9.61 -6.19
C TYR A 110 4.24 -9.05 -7.24
N PHE A 111 3.48 -8.01 -6.89
CA PHE A 111 2.53 -7.37 -7.78
C PHE A 111 3.23 -6.74 -8.99
N GLU A 112 4.24 -5.91 -8.76
CA GLU A 112 5.00 -5.18 -9.78
C GLU A 112 5.68 -6.15 -10.77
N PHE A 113 6.28 -7.23 -10.25
CA PHE A 113 6.85 -8.27 -11.10
C PHE A 113 5.79 -8.98 -11.95
N HIS A 114 4.67 -9.38 -11.34
CA HIS A 114 3.69 -10.21 -12.02
C HIS A 114 2.85 -9.42 -13.02
N ALA A 115 2.37 -8.23 -12.66
CA ALA A 115 1.42 -7.47 -13.47
C ALA A 115 2.13 -6.41 -14.35
N PRO A 116 2.61 -5.27 -13.82
CA PRO A 116 3.37 -4.26 -14.56
C PRO A 116 4.47 -4.83 -15.47
N PHE A 117 5.45 -5.54 -14.90
CA PHE A 117 6.56 -6.05 -15.68
C PHE A 117 6.16 -7.21 -16.61
N ASN A 118 5.67 -8.32 -16.06
CA ASN A 118 5.47 -9.55 -16.83
C ASN A 118 4.21 -9.53 -17.71
N MET A 119 3.07 -9.06 -17.19
CA MET A 119 1.82 -9.08 -17.96
C MET A 119 1.65 -7.87 -18.88
N PHE A 120 2.07 -6.69 -18.45
CA PHE A 120 1.87 -5.45 -19.21
C PHE A 120 3.11 -5.06 -20.02
N GLY A 121 4.30 -5.52 -19.66
CA GLY A 121 5.53 -5.25 -20.41
C GLY A 121 6.09 -3.86 -20.11
N GLU A 122 5.89 -3.37 -18.88
CA GLU A 122 6.37 -2.07 -18.46
C GLU A 122 7.92 -1.99 -18.47
N PRO A 123 8.50 -0.88 -18.96
CA PRO A 123 9.95 -0.71 -18.94
C PRO A 123 10.53 -0.71 -17.52
N LEU A 124 11.69 -1.37 -17.37
CA LEU A 124 12.41 -1.47 -16.09
C LEU A 124 12.66 -0.14 -15.37
N PRO A 125 12.97 0.99 -16.05
CA PRO A 125 13.15 2.26 -15.36
C PRO A 125 11.87 2.79 -14.69
N LEU A 126 10.71 2.59 -15.32
CA LEU A 126 9.42 3.02 -14.77
C LEU A 126 9.04 2.12 -13.58
N LEU A 127 9.14 0.80 -13.76
CA LEU A 127 8.98 -0.19 -12.69
C LEU A 127 9.85 0.12 -11.47
N GLY A 128 11.11 0.52 -11.68
CA GLY A 128 12.03 0.90 -10.62
C GLY A 128 11.57 2.14 -9.84
N LEU A 129 10.99 3.13 -10.54
CA LEU A 129 10.41 4.31 -9.92
C LEU A 129 9.14 3.97 -9.12
N GLU A 130 8.27 3.13 -9.67
CA GLU A 130 7.06 2.67 -8.98
C GLU A 130 7.39 1.90 -7.71
N LEU A 131 8.34 0.96 -7.78
CA LEU A 131 8.85 0.22 -6.62
C LEU A 131 9.42 1.15 -5.56
N PHE A 132 10.09 2.22 -5.95
CA PHE A 132 10.58 3.25 -5.03
C PHE A 132 9.43 4.03 -4.37
N PHE A 133 8.41 4.43 -5.12
CA PHE A 133 7.20 5.05 -4.54
C PHE A 133 6.50 4.10 -3.57
N TRP A 134 6.41 2.81 -3.90
CA TRP A 134 5.83 1.82 -3.02
C TRP A 134 6.55 1.73 -1.67
N VAL A 135 7.89 1.86 -1.62
CA VAL A 135 8.62 1.92 -0.34
C VAL A 135 8.05 3.02 0.57
N ILE A 136 7.79 4.20 0.01
CA ILE A 136 7.26 5.33 0.77
C ILE A 136 5.82 5.05 1.22
N VAL A 137 4.98 4.56 0.31
CA VAL A 137 3.57 4.25 0.57
C VAL A 137 3.41 3.26 1.72
N VAL A 138 4.10 2.11 1.66
CA VAL A 138 3.96 1.08 2.69
C VAL A 138 4.72 1.43 3.98
N SER A 139 5.72 2.31 3.91
CA SER A 139 6.36 2.87 5.11
C SER A 139 5.38 3.75 5.89
N VAL A 140 4.61 4.60 5.20
CA VAL A 140 3.54 5.40 5.82
C VAL A 140 2.51 4.48 6.47
N GLU A 141 2.06 3.45 5.74
CA GLU A 141 1.13 2.46 6.27
C GLU A 141 1.65 1.82 7.56
N GLY A 142 2.84 1.22 7.52
CA GLY A 142 3.43 0.52 8.66
C GLY A 142 3.67 1.43 9.86
N VAL A 143 4.11 2.66 9.64
CA VAL A 143 4.30 3.66 10.72
C VAL A 143 2.98 4.06 11.34
N VAL A 144 1.92 4.26 10.56
CA VAL A 144 0.58 4.57 11.09
C VAL A 144 0.04 3.39 11.89
N ILE A 145 0.13 2.17 11.36
CA ILE A 145 -0.33 0.94 12.04
C ILE A 145 0.39 0.78 13.39
N SER A 146 1.72 0.79 13.39
CA SER A 146 2.52 0.62 14.61
C SER A 146 2.24 1.71 15.65
N THR A 147 2.13 2.97 15.23
CA THR A 147 1.85 4.09 16.13
C THR A 147 0.50 3.95 16.83
N LEU A 148 -0.55 3.63 16.06
CA LEU A 148 -1.89 3.47 16.61
C LEU A 148 -2.00 2.19 17.46
N TYR A 149 -1.41 1.09 17.01
CA TYR A 149 -1.41 -0.17 17.74
C TYR A 149 -0.70 -0.04 19.10
N ASP A 150 0.54 0.47 19.13
CA ASP A 150 1.31 0.58 20.37
C ASP A 150 0.65 1.58 21.35
N ARG A 151 0.03 2.65 20.83
CA ARG A 151 -0.65 3.65 21.66
C ARG A 151 -1.93 3.14 22.31
N PHE A 152 -2.70 2.29 21.63
CA PHE A 152 -4.06 1.96 22.04
C PHE A 152 -4.32 0.47 22.33
N GLY A 153 -3.43 -0.43 21.88
CA GLY A 153 -3.64 -1.89 21.90
C GLY A 153 -2.44 -2.75 22.32
N GLY A 154 -1.23 -2.17 22.44
CA GLY A 154 -0.01 -2.92 22.81
C GLY A 154 -0.04 -3.50 24.24
N PRO A 155 0.57 -4.68 24.48
CA PRO A 155 0.79 -5.22 25.82
C PRO A 155 1.74 -4.29 26.62
N VAL A 156 1.67 -4.35 27.96
CA VAL A 156 2.73 -3.77 28.83
C VAL A 156 3.94 -4.67 28.71
#